data_AF-A0A166DA01-F1
#
_entry.id   AF-A0A166DA01-F1
#
_cell.length_a   1.000
_cell.length_b   1.000
_cell.length_c   1.000
_cell.angle_alpha   90.00
_cell.angle_beta   90.00
_cell.angle_gamma   90.00
#
_symmetry.space_group_name_H-M   'P 1'
#
loop_
_entity.id
_entity.type
_entity.pdbx_description
1 polymer ?
#
loop_
_entity_poly.entity_id
_entity_poly.type
_entity_poly.pdbx_seq_one_letter_code
_entity_poly.pdbx_strand_id
1 'polypeptide(L)' 'MVKNEEVDRLWKLSEKSRMNISLPKELAEWLDENASINWRLDKGARSKEVTKILLEAKRMTEEKI' A
#
# COMPACT_ATOMS: atom_id res chain seq x y z
N MET A 1 9.17 7.91 6.48
CA MET A 1 7.85 7.24 6.54
C MET A 1 6.95 7.85 5.49
N VAL A 2 6.33 7.04 4.63
CA VAL A 2 5.42 7.50 3.57
C VAL A 2 4.06 7.82 4.20
N LYS A 3 3.52 9.00 3.92
CA LYS A 3 2.22 9.41 4.48
C LYS A 3 1.06 8.89 3.63
N ASN A 4 -0.07 8.57 4.26
CA ASN A 4 -1.26 8.09 3.55
C ASN A 4 -1.75 9.14 2.51
N GLU A 5 -1.67 10.43 2.81
CA GLU A 5 -2.05 11.50 1.85
C GLU A 5 -1.25 11.46 0.55
N GLU A 6 0.03 11.09 0.65
CA GLU A 6 0.92 10.97 -0.50
C GLU A 6 0.48 9.80 -1.39
N VAL A 7 0.21 8.65 -0.77
CA VAL A 7 -0.29 7.45 -1.44
C VAL A 7 -1.64 7.71 -2.09
N ASP A 8 -2.56 8.39 -1.40
CA ASP A 8 -3.88 8.74 -1.95
C ASP A 8 -3.77 9.67 -3.17
N ARG A 9 -2.88 10.66 -3.11
CA ARG A 9 -2.58 11.53 -4.24
C ARG A 9 -2.05 10.74 -5.44
N LEU A 10 -1.04 9.90 -5.24
CA LEU A 10 -0.46 9.06 -6.30
C LEU A 10 -1.51 8.10 -6.89
N TRP A 11 -2.32 7.50 -6.03
CA TRP A 11 -3.40 6.59 -6.42
C TRP A 11 -4.45 7.29 -7.29
N LYS A 12 -4.84 8.51 -6.96
CA LYS A 12 -5.80 9.29 -7.75
C LYS A 12 -5.27 9.64 -9.13
N LEU A 13 -4.02 10.08 -9.21
CA LEU A 13 -3.39 10.61 -10.42
C LEU A 13 -2.89 9.55 -11.40
N SER A 14 -2.72 8.30 -10.97
CA SER A 14 -2.16 7.23 -11.80
C SER A 14 -3.23 6.37 -12.49
N GLU A 15 -2.90 5.79 -13.64
CA GLU A 15 -3.69 4.71 -14.23
C GLU A 15 -3.57 3.45 -13.34
N LYS A 16 -4.69 2.76 -13.12
CA LYS A 16 -4.75 1.61 -12.20
C LYS A 16 -4.70 0.33 -13.02
N SER A 17 -3.66 -0.47 -12.82
CA SER A 17 -3.60 -1.84 -13.32
C SER A 17 -3.95 -2.83 -12.20
N ARG A 18 -4.76 -3.84 -12.52
CA ARG A 18 -5.11 -4.90 -11.57
C ARG A 18 -4.01 -5.96 -11.59
N MET A 19 -3.43 -6.23 -10.42
CA MET A 19 -2.50 -7.32 -10.21
C MET A 19 -3.12 -8.35 -9.27
N ASN A 20 -2.96 -9.64 -9.62
CA ASN A 20 -3.33 -10.74 -8.73
C ASN A 20 -2.04 -11.31 -8.13
N ILE A 21 -1.99 -11.39 -6.81
CA ILE A 21 -0.85 -11.93 -6.07
C ILE A 21 -1.34 -12.96 -5.06
N SER A 22 -0.51 -13.97 -4.79
CA SER A 22 -0.75 -14.94 -3.72
C SER A 22 0.15 -14.60 -2.56
N LEU A 23 -0.42 -14.51 -1.35
CA LEU A 23 0.30 -14.23 -0.12
C LEU A 23 0.06 -15.36 0.89
N PRO A 24 1.03 -15.66 1.77
CA PRO A 24 0.78 -16.48 2.95
C PRO A 24 -0.37 -15.91 3.77
N LYS A 25 -1.17 -16.80 4.37
CA LYS A 25 -2.39 -16.42 5.10
C LYS A 25 -2.14 -15.35 6.16
N GLU A 26 -1.13 -15.55 7.01
CA GLU A 26 -0.78 -14.63 8.10
C GLU A 26 -0.45 -13.23 7.59
N LEU A 27 0.25 -13.14 6.44
CA LEU A 27 0.59 -11.85 5.83
C LEU A 27 -0.64 -11.16 5.21
N ALA A 28 -1.55 -11.95 4.64
CA ALA A 28 -2.81 -11.42 4.11
C ALA A 28 -3.71 -10.88 5.24
N GLU A 29 -3.81 -11.59 6.37
CA GLU A 29 -4.56 -11.17 7.54
C GLU A 29 -3.96 -9.88 8.15
N TRP A 30 -2.65 -9.84 8.33
CA TRP A 30 -1.96 -8.62 8.77
C TRP A 30 -2.19 -7.44 7.83
N LEU A 31 -2.14 -7.66 6.51
CA LEU A 31 -2.41 -6.62 5.52
C LEU A 31 -3.85 -6.10 5.62
N ASP A 32 -4.82 -7.00 5.81
CA ASP A 32 -6.23 -6.65 5.94
C ASP A 32 -6.50 -5.81 7.18
N GLU A 33 -5.88 -6.15 8.32
CA GLU A 33 -5.96 -5.35 9.55
C GLU A 33 -5.37 -3.96 9.35
N ASN A 34 -4.14 -3.85 8.83
CA ASN A 34 -3.49 -2.55 8.61
C ASN A 34 -4.26 -1.70 7.61
N ALA A 35 -4.75 -2.30 6.52
CA ALA A 35 -5.58 -1.60 5.55
C ALA A 35 -6.87 -1.08 6.18
N SER A 36 -7.52 -1.85 7.05
CA SER A 36 -8.76 -1.43 7.73
C SER A 36 -8.55 -0.24 8.67
N ILE A 37 -7.40 -0.18 9.34
CA ILE A 37 -7.02 0.89 10.28
C ILE A 37 -6.63 2.16 9.50
N ASN A 38 -5.75 2.00 8.50
CA ASN A 38 -5.12 3.12 7.80
C ASN A 38 -6.01 3.73 6.71
N TRP A 39 -6.96 2.97 6.17
CA TRP A 39 -7.79 3.33 5.01
C TRP A 39 -9.28 2.99 5.24
N ARG A 40 -9.79 3.35 6.41
CA ARG A 40 -11.17 3.06 6.82
C ARG A 40 -12.19 3.52 5.76
N LEU A 41 -13.06 2.60 5.34
CA LEU A 41 -14.12 2.80 4.32
C LEU A 41 -13.60 3.07 2.88
N ASP A 42 -12.31 2.94 2.61
CA ASP A 42 -11.76 3.12 1.27
C ASP A 42 -11.90 1.84 0.41
N LYS A 43 -12.47 1.97 -0.80
CA LYS A 43 -12.65 0.83 -1.73
C LYS A 43 -11.33 0.22 -2.22
N GLY A 44 -10.24 0.98 -2.17
CA GLY A 44 -8.90 0.57 -2.54
C GLY A 44 -7.97 0.32 -1.35
N ALA A 45 -8.52 0.17 -0.12
CA ALA A 45 -7.75 0.09 1.12
C ALA A 45 -6.54 -0.86 1.05
N ARG A 46 -6.75 -2.13 0.66
CA ARG A 46 -5.65 -3.11 0.55
C ARG A 46 -4.59 -2.67 -0.45
N SER A 47 -5.01 -2.24 -1.64
CA SER A 47 -4.07 -1.84 -2.70
C SER A 47 -3.27 -0.59 -2.32
N LYS A 48 -3.89 0.37 -1.62
CA LYS A 48 -3.20 1.56 -1.12
C LYS A 48 -2.23 1.21 0.01
N GLU A 49 -2.59 0.30 0.90
CA GLU A 49 -1.68 -0.16 1.96
C GLU A 49 -0.47 -0.89 1.36
N VAL A 50 -0.68 -1.76 0.37
CA VAL A 50 0.43 -2.39 -0.38
C VAL A 50 1.28 -1.34 -1.08
N THR A 51 0.66 -0.34 -1.71
CA THR A 51 1.39 0.75 -2.39
C THR A 51 2.26 1.53 -1.41
N LYS A 52 1.74 1.82 -0.20
CA LYS A 52 2.50 2.48 0.87
C LYS A 52 3.75 1.68 1.24
N ILE A 53 3.59 0.38 1.50
CA ILE A 53 4.69 -0.52 1.87
C ILE A 53 5.76 -0.55 0.77
N LEU A 54 5.35 -0.65 -0.50
CA LEU A 54 6.28 -0.68 -1.63
C LEU A 54 7.02 0.65 -1.82
N LEU A 55 6.35 1.79 -1.62
CA LEU A 55 6.99 3.10 -1.67
C LEU A 55 7.99 3.29 -0.53
N GLU A 56 7.68 2.79 0.67
CA GLU A 56 8.62 2.82 1.80
C GLU A 56 9.84 1.95 1.52
N ALA A 57 9.64 0.72 1.06
CA ALA A 57 10.73 -0.18 0.69
C ALA A 57 11.63 0.42 -0.42
N LYS A 58 11.03 1.07 -1.41
CA LYS A 58 11.75 1.77 -2.47
C LYS A 58 12.60 2.92 -1.91
N ARG A 59 12.03 3.79 -1.10
CA ARG A 59 12.77 4.90 -0.45
C ARG A 59 13.94 4.40 0.39
N MET A 60 13.71 3.36 1.19
CA MET A 60 14.76 2.75 2.00
C MET A 60 15.89 2.15 1.16
N THR A 61 15.60 1.73 -0.07
CA THR A 61 16.61 1.22 -1.01
C THR A 61 17.39 2.38 -1.65
N GLU A 62 16.70 3.46 -2.03
CA GLU A 62 17.30 4.65 -2.64
C GLU A 62 18.14 5.47 -1.65
N GLU A 63 17.73 5.55 -0.38
CA GLU A 63 18.47 6.24 0.70
C GLU A 63 19.69 5.45 1.21
N LYS A 64 19.86 4.19 0.79
CA LYS A 64 21.01 3.33 1.13
C LYS A 64 22.15 3.37 0.10
N ILE A 65 22.20 4.41 -0.74
CA ILE A 65 23.28 4.66 -1.72
C ILE A 65 23.98 5.97 -1.38
#